data_AF-A0A243W957-F1
#
_entry.id   AF-A0A243W957-F1
#
_cell.length_a   1.000
_cell.length_b   1.000
_cell.length_c   1.000
_cell.angle_alpha   90.00
_cell.angle_beta   90.00
_cell.angle_gamma   90.00
#
_symmetry.space_group_name_H-M   'P 1'
#
loop_
_entity.id
_entity.type
_entity.pdbx_description
1 polymer ?
#
loop_
_entity_poly.entity_id
_entity_poly.type
_entity_poly.pdbx_seq_one_letter_code
_entity_poly.pdbx_strand_id
1 'polypeptide(L)'
;MEADPLPSSEPLAHKTDAELLYLTQYARRYPAPLVQAAVRELQRRELIPAELPGHVLPSSAIPPPPRTWLDEGRDLARTLFWPTGSHVVTSLLLDANLVVYLLMGLAGGNLLAPRSADLVAWGSNFSPLTLHGQPWRLLTCCFLHGGPAHLLLNAGTLVVLGLLAEPLLGRARLLFGYLLSGLGGSLASLWWHMPNGVNSVGASGAIFGLYGLLLAIAFAKNTPLSQQHRRPLFGLLLYLMLSSLLAGLEGAGNTDNAAHLGGLLTGVLIGVLMPRRAVGEH
;
A
#
# COMPACT_ATOMS: atom_id res chain seq x y z
N MET A 1 50.61 -13.56 29.48
CA MET A 1 49.69 -12.43 29.30
C MET A 1 48.73 -12.51 30.47
N GLU A 2 49.04 -11.75 31.51
CA GLU A 2 48.35 -11.76 32.81
C GLU A 2 46.91 -11.27 32.58
N ALA A 3 45.92 -12.07 32.96
CA ALA A 3 44.52 -11.71 32.81
C ALA A 3 44.23 -10.52 33.72
N ASP A 4 43.79 -9.41 33.14
CA ASP A 4 43.36 -8.21 33.86
C ASP A 4 42.29 -8.63 34.90
N PRO A 5 42.44 -8.30 36.20
CA PRO A 5 41.48 -8.71 37.22
C PRO A 5 40.09 -8.23 36.84
N LEU A 6 39.18 -9.18 36.69
CA LEU A 6 37.81 -8.92 36.28
C LEU A 6 37.14 -7.87 37.22
N PRO A 7 36.43 -6.86 36.67
CA PRO A 7 35.96 -5.69 37.42
C PRO A 7 35.00 -6.03 38.56
N SER A 8 35.15 -5.37 39.71
CA SER A 8 34.32 -5.58 40.91
C SER A 8 32.86 -5.21 40.68
N SER A 9 31.93 -5.92 41.34
CA SER A 9 30.48 -5.61 41.27
C SER A 9 30.03 -4.53 42.26
N GLU A 10 30.90 -4.12 43.19
CA GLU A 10 30.62 -3.10 44.22
C GLU A 10 29.99 -1.79 43.68
N PRO A 11 30.42 -1.24 42.53
CA PRO A 11 29.85 0.01 42.02
C PRO A 11 28.36 -0.10 41.65
N LEU A 12 27.83 -1.30 41.43
CA LEU A 12 26.43 -1.53 41.05
C LEU A 12 25.60 -2.16 42.17
N ALA A 13 26.16 -2.35 43.37
CA ALA A 13 25.46 -2.96 44.50
C ALA A 13 24.22 -2.16 44.95
N HIS A 14 24.21 -0.84 44.74
CA HIS A 14 23.08 0.03 45.07
C HIS A 14 21.98 0.06 43.99
N LYS A 15 22.18 -0.61 42.85
CA LYS A 15 21.22 -0.62 41.73
C LYS A 15 20.09 -1.61 41.97
N THR A 16 18.93 -1.30 41.43
CA THR A 16 17.75 -2.17 41.47
C THR A 16 17.92 -3.37 40.54
N ASP A 17 17.21 -4.47 40.80
CA ASP A 17 17.25 -5.66 39.94
C ASP A 17 16.83 -5.35 38.51
N ALA A 18 15.86 -4.44 38.33
CA ALA A 18 15.41 -3.98 37.03
C ALA A 18 16.51 -3.22 36.26
N GLU A 19 17.26 -2.34 36.93
CA GLU A 19 18.40 -1.64 36.31
C GLU A 19 19.50 -2.62 35.90
N LEU A 20 19.80 -3.60 36.75
CA LEU A 20 20.79 -4.63 36.45
C LEU A 20 20.37 -5.53 35.28
N LEU A 21 19.11 -5.98 35.25
CA LEU A 21 18.53 -6.72 34.13
C LEU A 21 18.50 -5.91 32.85
N TYR A 22 18.23 -4.61 32.94
CA TYR A 22 18.27 -3.72 31.78
C TYR A 22 19.70 -3.61 31.20
N LEU A 23 20.70 -3.42 32.06
CA LEU A 23 22.11 -3.37 31.61
C LEU A 23 22.56 -4.66 30.92
N THR A 24 22.09 -5.83 31.41
CA THR A 24 22.43 -7.12 30.81
C THR A 24 21.62 -7.42 29.55
N GLN A 25 20.33 -7.07 29.50
CA GLN A 25 19.48 -7.22 28.32
C GLN A 25 19.96 -6.34 27.14
N TYR A 26 20.45 -5.14 27.44
CA TYR A 26 20.97 -4.20 26.44
C TYR A 26 22.50 -4.12 26.42
N ALA A 27 23.18 -5.21 26.76
CA ALA A 27 24.64 -5.30 26.88
C ALA A 27 25.43 -4.63 25.72
N ARG A 28 24.91 -4.70 24.49
CA ARG A 28 25.54 -4.10 23.30
C ARG A 28 25.66 -2.56 23.32
N ARG A 29 24.89 -1.88 24.17
CA ARG A 29 24.87 -0.41 24.28
C ARG A 29 25.83 0.13 25.35
N TYR A 30 26.44 -0.76 26.14
CA TYR A 30 27.20 -0.39 27.32
C TYR A 30 28.63 -0.96 27.26
N PRO A 31 29.61 -0.33 27.93
CA PRO A 31 30.97 -0.87 28.03
C PRO A 31 30.97 -2.26 28.66
N ALA A 32 31.77 -3.19 28.10
CA ALA A 32 31.86 -4.56 28.58
C ALA A 32 32.13 -4.70 30.10
N PRO A 33 33.00 -3.87 30.73
CA PRO A 33 33.20 -3.92 32.18
C PRO A 33 31.94 -3.64 33.00
N LEU A 34 31.09 -2.72 32.53
CA LEU A 34 29.83 -2.34 33.20
C LEU A 34 28.82 -3.49 33.14
N VAL A 35 28.69 -4.11 31.97
CA VAL A 35 27.80 -5.26 31.77
C VAL A 35 28.26 -6.45 32.60
N GLN A 36 29.56 -6.73 32.65
CA GLN A 36 30.13 -7.80 33.47
C GLN A 36 29.91 -7.57 34.97
N ALA A 37 30.06 -6.33 35.45
CA ALA A 37 29.74 -5.98 36.84
C ALA A 37 28.24 -6.17 37.15
N ALA A 38 27.34 -5.86 36.20
CA ALA A 38 25.90 -6.06 36.35
C ALA A 38 25.53 -7.55 36.41
N VAL A 39 26.11 -8.38 35.53
CA VAL A 39 25.95 -9.84 35.55
C VAL A 39 26.40 -10.41 36.90
N ARG A 40 27.56 -9.98 37.40
CA ARG A 40 28.07 -10.44 38.70
C ARG A 40 27.17 -10.06 39.86
N GLU A 41 26.63 -8.84 39.85
CA GLU A 41 25.70 -8.41 40.89
C GLU A 41 24.39 -9.21 40.84
N LEU A 42 23.88 -9.55 39.65
CA LEU A 42 22.74 -10.45 39.49
C LEU A 42 23.04 -11.88 39.98
N GLN A 43 24.25 -12.39 39.72
CA GLN A 43 24.69 -13.70 40.23
C GLN A 43 24.85 -13.71 41.75
N ARG A 44 25.43 -12.64 42.33
CA ARG A 44 25.56 -12.45 43.78
C ARG A 44 24.19 -12.42 44.48
N ARG A 45 23.16 -11.92 43.79
CA ARG A 45 21.76 -11.89 44.26
C ARG A 45 20.98 -13.17 43.95
N GLU A 46 21.64 -14.18 43.37
CA GLU A 46 21.02 -15.46 42.97
C GLU A 46 19.85 -15.29 41.97
N LEU A 47 19.82 -14.18 41.22
CA LEU A 47 18.78 -13.91 40.22
C LEU A 47 19.08 -14.58 38.87
N ILE A 48 20.34 -14.92 38.61
CA ILE A 48 20.77 -15.65 37.41
C ILE A 48 21.82 -16.72 37.79
N PRO A 49 21.93 -17.84 37.03
CA PRO A 49 22.89 -18.90 37.33
C PRO A 49 24.36 -18.44 37.33
N ALA A 50 25.18 -19.09 38.16
CA ALA A 50 26.63 -18.84 38.23
C ALA A 50 27.35 -19.18 36.92
N GLU A 51 26.87 -20.21 36.21
CA GLU A 51 27.30 -20.56 34.86
C GLU A 51 26.15 -20.32 33.89
N LEU A 52 26.31 -19.35 33.00
CA LEU A 52 25.38 -19.15 31.89
C LEU A 52 25.66 -20.26 30.85
N PRO A 53 24.63 -21.01 30.40
CA PRO A 53 24.81 -21.98 29.32
C PRO A 53 25.43 -21.27 28.13
N GLY A 54 26.43 -21.88 27.50
CA GLY A 54 27.25 -21.31 26.43
C GLY A 54 26.42 -20.82 25.25
N HIS A 55 25.80 -19.66 25.38
CA HIS A 55 25.22 -18.92 24.29
C HIS A 55 26.39 -18.25 23.61
N VAL A 56 26.73 -18.76 22.42
CA VAL A 56 27.45 -18.02 21.40
C VAL A 56 26.76 -16.66 21.32
N LEU A 57 27.37 -15.63 21.92
CA LEU A 57 26.91 -14.26 21.70
C LEU A 57 26.88 -14.11 20.19
N PRO A 58 25.71 -13.86 19.57
CA PRO A 58 25.66 -13.68 18.13
C PRO A 58 26.71 -12.65 17.80
N SER A 59 27.62 -13.03 16.88
CA SER A 59 28.75 -12.24 16.43
C SER A 59 28.40 -10.77 16.49
N SER A 60 29.30 -9.95 17.04
CA SER A 60 29.18 -8.50 17.19
C SER A 60 29.09 -7.83 15.82
N ALA A 61 28.06 -8.13 15.05
CA ALA A 61 27.64 -7.38 13.90
C ALA A 61 27.32 -6.00 14.45
N ILE A 62 28.20 -5.05 14.12
CA ILE A 62 27.96 -3.63 14.30
C ILE A 62 26.53 -3.38 13.81
N PRO A 63 25.62 -2.88 14.67
CA PRO A 63 24.27 -2.59 14.22
C PRO A 63 24.39 -1.68 13.00
N PRO A 64 23.61 -1.94 11.93
CA PRO A 64 23.66 -1.09 10.76
C PRO A 64 23.42 0.36 11.20
N PRO A 65 24.04 1.34 10.52
CA PRO A 65 23.84 2.74 10.84
C PRO A 65 22.34 3.06 10.89
N PRO A 66 21.91 4.00 11.75
CA PRO A 66 20.51 4.40 11.80
C PRO A 66 20.05 4.81 10.41
N ARG A 67 18.89 4.28 10.00
CA ARG A 67 18.33 4.55 8.67
C ARG A 67 18.12 6.04 8.49
N THR A 68 18.47 6.53 7.32
CA THR A 68 18.23 7.92 6.95
C THR A 68 16.90 8.05 6.20
N TRP A 69 16.35 9.26 6.12
CA TRP A 69 15.17 9.56 5.29
C TRP A 69 15.40 9.22 3.80
N LEU A 70 16.65 9.25 3.33
CA LEU A 70 17.02 8.82 1.98
C LEU A 70 16.88 7.30 1.81
N ASP A 71 17.22 6.53 2.82
CA ASP A 71 17.09 5.07 2.78
C ASP A 71 15.61 4.67 2.80
N GLU A 72 14.79 5.34 3.61
CA GLU A 72 13.35 5.16 3.61
C GLU A 72 12.73 5.57 2.26
N GLY A 73 13.14 6.71 1.70
CA GLY A 73 12.69 7.15 0.38
C GLY A 73 13.07 6.18 -0.74
N ARG A 74 14.27 5.60 -0.70
CA ARG A 74 14.71 4.58 -1.68
C ARG A 74 13.93 3.28 -1.52
N ASP A 75 13.67 2.83 -0.30
CA ASP A 75 12.90 1.62 -0.06
C ASP A 75 11.44 1.80 -0.48
N LEU A 76 10.86 2.96 -0.21
CA LEU A 76 9.53 3.32 -0.73
C LEU A 76 9.53 3.33 -2.26
N ALA A 77 10.45 4.05 -2.90
CA ALA A 77 10.53 4.11 -4.36
C ALA A 77 10.69 2.72 -5.00
N ARG A 78 11.51 1.85 -4.42
CA ARG A 78 11.62 0.45 -4.86
C ARG A 78 10.31 -0.31 -4.69
N THR A 79 9.64 -0.16 -3.55
CA THR A 79 8.34 -0.81 -3.30
C THR A 79 7.29 -0.36 -4.31
N LEU A 80 7.29 0.92 -4.67
CA LEU A 80 6.31 1.51 -5.58
C LEU A 80 6.58 1.16 -7.05
N PHE A 81 7.81 1.38 -7.52
CA PHE A 81 8.15 1.37 -8.95
C PHE A 81 8.91 0.12 -9.41
N TRP A 82 9.29 -0.77 -8.49
CA TRP A 82 10.00 -2.00 -8.85
C TRP A 82 9.08 -3.22 -8.68
N PRO A 83 8.62 -3.86 -9.78
CA PRO A 83 7.65 -4.95 -9.74
C PRO A 83 8.28 -6.22 -9.16
N THR A 84 8.31 -6.31 -7.83
CA THR A 84 8.90 -7.43 -7.08
C THR A 84 8.03 -7.83 -5.91
N GLY A 85 8.22 -9.05 -5.41
CA GLY A 85 7.52 -9.54 -4.22
C GLY A 85 6.00 -9.62 -4.38
N SER A 86 5.29 -9.00 -3.43
CA SER A 86 3.84 -9.08 -3.26
C SER A 86 3.05 -7.91 -3.87
N HIS A 87 3.68 -7.03 -4.64
CA HIS A 87 3.08 -5.81 -5.18
C HIS A 87 3.41 -5.56 -6.66
N VAL A 88 3.63 -6.64 -7.41
CA VAL A 88 4.01 -6.62 -8.84
C VAL A 88 2.95 -5.91 -9.68
N VAL A 89 1.68 -6.29 -9.52
CA VAL A 89 0.59 -5.74 -10.33
C VAL A 89 0.32 -4.29 -9.96
N THR A 90 0.41 -3.95 -8.67
CA THR A 90 0.27 -2.58 -8.19
C THR A 90 1.31 -1.66 -8.84
N SER A 91 2.58 -2.07 -8.85
CA SER A 91 3.65 -1.33 -9.53
C SER A 91 3.39 -1.20 -11.03
N LEU A 92 3.03 -2.29 -11.72
CA LEU A 92 2.76 -2.26 -13.16
C LEU A 92 1.59 -1.34 -13.52
N LEU A 93 0.52 -1.32 -12.72
CA LEU A 93 -0.61 -0.43 -12.92
C LEU A 93 -0.20 1.03 -12.67
N LEU A 94 0.56 1.30 -11.61
CA LEU A 94 1.12 2.63 -11.34
C LEU A 94 1.97 3.11 -12.52
N ASP A 95 2.93 2.30 -12.95
CA ASP A 95 3.84 2.59 -14.05
C ASP A 95 3.07 2.84 -15.35
N ALA A 96 2.06 2.03 -15.65
CA ALA A 96 1.22 2.23 -16.84
C ALA A 96 0.53 3.61 -16.83
N ASN A 97 -0.04 4.04 -15.70
CA ASN A 97 -0.66 5.36 -15.57
C ASN A 97 0.36 6.49 -15.77
N LEU A 98 1.55 6.36 -15.19
CA LEU A 98 2.62 7.36 -15.33
C LEU A 98 3.17 7.42 -16.76
N VAL A 99 3.45 6.27 -17.36
CA VAL A 99 3.98 6.17 -18.73
C VAL A 99 2.99 6.74 -19.73
N VAL A 100 1.71 6.36 -19.67
CA VAL A 100 0.68 6.90 -20.57
C VAL A 100 0.58 8.42 -20.42
N TYR A 101 0.58 8.93 -19.18
CA TYR A 101 0.55 10.37 -18.93
C TYR A 101 1.77 11.11 -19.51
N LEU A 102 2.97 10.56 -19.32
CA LEU A 102 4.20 11.14 -19.87
C LEU A 102 4.20 11.11 -21.41
N LEU A 103 3.75 10.01 -22.02
CA LEU A 103 3.66 9.88 -23.47
C LEU A 103 2.68 10.90 -24.09
N MET A 104 1.57 11.21 -23.41
CA MET A 104 0.68 12.29 -23.84
C MET A 104 1.40 13.64 -23.93
N GLY A 105 2.28 13.94 -22.95
CA GLY A 105 3.08 15.15 -22.94
C GLY A 105 4.15 15.17 -24.03
N LEU A 106 4.87 14.06 -24.20
CA LEU A 106 5.89 13.91 -25.23
C LEU A 106 5.30 13.99 -26.65
N ALA A 107 4.05 13.60 -26.83
CA ALA A 107 3.31 13.76 -28.09
C ALA A 107 2.79 15.19 -28.34
N GLY A 108 3.16 16.16 -27.51
CA GLY A 108 2.79 17.58 -27.65
C GLY A 108 1.54 18.00 -26.88
N GLY A 109 0.99 17.14 -26.01
CA GLY A 109 -0.13 17.47 -25.13
C GLY A 109 0.28 18.37 -23.97
N ASN A 110 -0.64 19.23 -23.51
CA ASN A 110 -0.43 20.03 -22.30
C ASN A 110 -0.64 19.16 -21.05
N LEU A 111 0.43 18.83 -20.32
CA LEU A 111 0.35 18.02 -19.10
C LEU A 111 -0.24 18.74 -17.90
N LEU A 112 -0.39 20.07 -17.91
CA LEU A 112 -1.02 20.79 -16.80
C LEU A 112 -2.53 20.87 -16.99
N ALA A 113 -2.96 21.09 -18.23
CA ALA A 113 -4.35 21.18 -18.63
C ALA A 113 -4.55 20.51 -20.01
N PRO A 114 -4.64 19.16 -20.05
CA PRO A 114 -4.90 18.44 -21.29
C PRO A 114 -6.22 18.89 -21.93
N ARG A 115 -6.23 19.13 -23.24
CA ARG A 115 -7.47 19.52 -23.93
C ARG A 115 -8.38 18.30 -24.07
N SER A 116 -9.69 18.52 -24.06
CA SER A 116 -10.68 17.47 -24.27
C SER A 116 -10.45 16.69 -25.58
N ALA A 117 -10.01 17.37 -26.65
CA ALA A 117 -9.68 16.75 -27.92
C ALA A 117 -8.45 15.82 -27.84
N ASP A 118 -7.44 16.18 -27.05
CA ASP A 118 -6.25 15.35 -26.84
C ASP A 118 -6.65 14.07 -26.10
N LEU A 119 -7.47 14.18 -25.06
CA LEU A 119 -7.99 13.03 -24.32
C LEU A 119 -8.81 12.08 -25.21
N VAL A 120 -9.65 12.63 -26.10
CA VAL A 120 -10.41 11.84 -27.07
C VAL A 120 -9.48 11.12 -28.06
N ALA A 121 -8.45 11.79 -28.57
CA ALA A 121 -7.47 11.18 -29.46
C ALA A 121 -6.72 10.02 -28.79
N TRP A 122 -6.41 10.15 -27.51
CA TRP A 122 -5.70 9.14 -26.71
C TRP A 122 -6.58 8.01 -26.17
N GLY A 123 -7.90 8.05 -26.39
CA GLY A 123 -8.78 6.95 -26.04
C GLY A 123 -9.62 7.16 -24.77
N SER A 124 -10.01 8.40 -24.46
CA SER A 124 -11.00 8.67 -23.41
C SER A 124 -12.33 7.98 -23.72
N ASN A 125 -13.13 7.76 -22.67
CA ASN A 125 -14.47 7.20 -22.80
C ASN A 125 -15.39 8.30 -23.32
N PHE A 126 -15.48 8.39 -24.65
CA PHE A 126 -16.19 9.43 -25.36
C PHE A 126 -17.41 8.83 -26.07
N SER A 127 -18.62 9.13 -25.58
CA SER A 127 -19.85 8.42 -26.01
C SER A 127 -20.01 8.28 -27.52
N PRO A 128 -19.83 9.34 -28.35
CA PRO A 128 -20.01 9.23 -29.79
C PRO A 128 -19.05 8.26 -30.48
N LEU A 129 -17.87 8.02 -29.90
CA LEU A 129 -16.92 7.05 -30.46
C LEU A 129 -17.06 5.68 -29.77
N THR A 130 -17.16 5.65 -28.44
CA THR A 130 -17.26 4.40 -27.68
C THR A 130 -18.46 3.57 -28.12
N LEU A 131 -19.62 4.20 -28.35
CA LEU A 131 -20.86 3.53 -28.75
C LEU A 131 -20.91 3.18 -30.25
N HIS A 132 -20.10 3.85 -31.09
CA HIS A 132 -20.12 3.69 -32.55
C HIS A 132 -18.86 3.02 -33.08
N GLY A 133 -18.46 1.93 -32.41
CA GLY A 133 -17.38 1.07 -32.89
C GLY A 133 -16.04 1.30 -32.20
N GLN A 134 -16.00 2.05 -31.09
CA GLN A 134 -14.79 2.24 -30.28
C GLN A 134 -14.75 1.65 -28.86
N PRO A 135 -15.11 0.37 -28.63
CA PRO A 135 -15.30 -0.18 -27.28
C PRO A 135 -14.03 -0.29 -26.42
N TRP A 136 -12.83 -0.33 -27.01
CA TRP A 136 -11.57 -0.35 -26.25
C TRP A 136 -11.39 0.91 -25.38
N ARG A 137 -12.10 2.00 -25.72
CA ARG A 137 -12.17 3.23 -24.93
C ARG A 137 -12.64 3.01 -23.50
N LEU A 138 -13.46 1.97 -23.27
CA LEU A 138 -13.93 1.59 -21.94
C LEU A 138 -12.79 1.19 -21.00
N LEU A 139 -11.68 0.67 -21.55
CA LEU A 139 -10.49 0.28 -20.79
C LEU A 139 -9.37 1.32 -20.90
N THR A 140 -9.12 1.88 -22.08
CA THR A 140 -8.02 2.84 -22.26
C THR A 140 -8.22 4.12 -21.45
N CYS A 141 -9.47 4.56 -21.26
CA CYS A 141 -9.78 5.73 -20.45
C CYS A 141 -9.31 5.61 -18.99
N CYS A 142 -9.18 4.39 -18.47
CA CYS A 142 -8.72 4.12 -17.10
C CYS A 142 -7.25 4.50 -16.87
N PHE A 143 -6.48 4.77 -17.94
CA PHE A 143 -5.06 5.13 -17.87
C PHE A 143 -4.79 6.60 -18.24
N LEU A 144 -5.82 7.33 -18.67
CA LEU A 144 -5.72 8.74 -19.04
C LEU A 144 -6.07 9.62 -17.85
N HIS A 145 -5.47 10.81 -17.77
CA HIS A 145 -5.70 11.74 -16.67
C HIS A 145 -5.85 13.18 -17.19
N GLY A 146 -6.76 13.93 -16.57
CA GLY A 146 -7.08 15.31 -16.94
C GLY A 146 -6.18 16.37 -16.30
N GLY A 147 -5.02 15.99 -15.76
CA GLY A 147 -4.08 16.91 -15.10
C GLY A 147 -3.26 16.23 -13.99
N PRO A 148 -2.23 16.91 -13.46
CA PRO A 148 -1.29 16.31 -12.51
C PRO A 148 -1.96 15.95 -11.18
N ALA A 149 -2.85 16.81 -10.67
CA ALA A 149 -3.57 16.54 -9.43
C ALA A 149 -4.45 15.28 -9.54
N HIS A 150 -5.14 15.11 -10.67
CA HIS A 150 -5.96 13.94 -10.95
C HIS A 150 -5.09 12.66 -11.00
N LEU A 151 -3.94 12.71 -11.67
CA LEU A 151 -2.98 11.60 -11.70
C LEU A 151 -2.46 11.25 -10.30
N LEU A 152 -2.00 12.25 -9.54
CA LEU A 152 -1.40 12.03 -8.22
C LEU A 152 -2.40 11.44 -7.21
N LEU A 153 -3.65 11.92 -7.22
CA LEU A 153 -4.70 11.39 -6.35
C LEU A 153 -5.03 9.93 -6.69
N ASN A 154 -5.17 9.59 -7.98
CA ASN A 154 -5.41 8.22 -8.41
C ASN A 154 -4.20 7.32 -8.12
N ALA A 155 -2.98 7.77 -8.43
CA ALA A 155 -1.75 7.01 -8.20
C ALA A 155 -1.54 6.73 -6.70
N GLY A 156 -1.70 7.74 -5.83
CA GLY A 156 -1.57 7.57 -4.39
C GLY A 156 -2.62 6.59 -3.83
N THR A 157 -3.87 6.72 -4.27
CA THR A 157 -4.95 5.82 -3.84
C THR A 157 -4.73 4.39 -4.35
N LEU A 158 -4.33 4.23 -5.62
CA LEU A 158 -4.00 2.94 -6.22
C LEU A 158 -2.87 2.25 -5.45
N VAL A 159 -1.83 2.97 -5.07
CA VAL A 159 -0.72 2.44 -4.28
C VAL A 159 -1.22 1.95 -2.92
N VAL A 160 -1.97 2.77 -2.18
CA VAL A 160 -2.47 2.40 -0.85
C VAL A 160 -3.36 1.17 -0.94
N LEU A 161 -4.32 1.15 -1.86
CA LEU A 161 -5.24 0.02 -2.00
C LEU A 161 -4.55 -1.21 -2.59
N GLY A 162 -3.68 -1.05 -3.58
CA GLY A 162 -2.97 -2.13 -4.25
C GLY A 162 -2.02 -2.87 -3.30
N LEU A 163 -1.24 -2.13 -2.50
CA LEU A 163 -0.36 -2.71 -1.48
C LEU A 163 -1.14 -3.49 -0.40
N LEU A 164 -2.37 -3.09 -0.11
CA LEU A 164 -3.26 -3.82 0.78
C LEU A 164 -3.92 -5.03 0.11
N ALA A 165 -4.36 -4.87 -1.14
CA ALA A 165 -5.19 -5.84 -1.85
C ALA A 165 -4.37 -6.97 -2.48
N GLU A 166 -3.22 -6.68 -3.08
CA GLU A 166 -2.43 -7.66 -3.82
C GLU A 166 -1.93 -8.84 -2.96
N PRO A 167 -1.44 -8.64 -1.72
CA PRO A 167 -1.07 -9.76 -0.85
C PRO A 167 -2.27 -10.63 -0.45
N LEU A 168 -3.46 -10.05 -0.33
CA LEU A 168 -4.69 -10.75 0.07
C LEU A 168 -5.32 -11.54 -1.10
N LEU A 169 -5.20 -10.99 -2.31
CA LEU A 169 -5.86 -11.51 -3.51
C LEU A 169 -4.93 -12.38 -4.37
N GLY A 170 -3.65 -12.05 -4.38
CA GLY A 170 -2.70 -12.46 -5.40
C GLY A 170 -2.83 -11.65 -6.69
N ARG A 171 -1.79 -11.73 -7.51
CA ARG A 171 -1.56 -10.93 -8.73
C ARG A 171 -2.73 -10.96 -9.71
N ALA A 172 -3.12 -12.15 -10.17
CA ALA A 172 -4.14 -12.30 -11.21
C ALA A 172 -5.49 -11.71 -10.77
N ARG A 173 -5.89 -11.94 -9.52
CA ARG A 173 -7.18 -11.49 -9.00
C ARG A 173 -7.22 -9.98 -8.79
N LEU A 174 -6.11 -9.37 -8.37
CA LEU A 174 -5.97 -7.92 -8.35
C LEU A 174 -6.09 -7.34 -9.76
N LEU A 175 -5.34 -7.88 -10.73
CA LEU A 175 -5.31 -7.36 -12.10
C LEU A 175 -6.70 -7.42 -12.75
N PHE A 176 -7.34 -8.60 -12.74
CA PHE A 176 -8.68 -8.76 -13.31
C PHE A 176 -9.73 -7.98 -12.54
N GLY A 177 -9.65 -7.93 -11.21
CA GLY A 177 -10.54 -7.12 -10.38
C GLY A 177 -10.47 -5.64 -10.76
N TYR A 178 -9.26 -5.10 -10.88
CA TYR A 178 -9.03 -3.72 -11.30
C TYR A 178 -9.58 -3.45 -12.70
N LEU A 179 -9.22 -4.26 -13.70
CA LEU A 179 -9.64 -4.05 -15.10
C LEU A 179 -11.15 -4.21 -15.30
N LEU A 180 -11.76 -5.22 -14.70
CA LEU A 180 -13.21 -5.45 -14.80
C LEU A 180 -14.00 -4.39 -14.06
N SER A 181 -13.54 -3.92 -12.90
CA SER A 181 -14.15 -2.78 -12.22
C SER A 181 -13.99 -1.47 -13.01
N GLY A 182 -12.85 -1.26 -13.67
CA GLY A 182 -12.67 -0.15 -14.60
C GLY A 182 -13.71 -0.19 -15.73
N LEU A 183 -13.89 -1.36 -16.35
CA LEU A 183 -14.92 -1.60 -17.36
C LEU A 183 -16.33 -1.33 -16.84
N GLY A 184 -16.67 -1.85 -15.65
CA GLY A 184 -17.97 -1.63 -15.01
C GLY A 184 -18.23 -0.16 -14.68
N GLY A 185 -17.20 0.57 -14.25
CA GLY A 185 -17.26 2.03 -14.07
C GLY A 185 -17.50 2.76 -15.39
N SER A 186 -16.72 2.46 -16.42
CA SER A 186 -16.87 3.07 -17.75
C SER A 186 -18.25 2.83 -18.37
N LEU A 187 -18.82 1.63 -18.17
CA LEU A 187 -20.18 1.29 -18.62
C LEU A 187 -21.25 2.06 -17.83
N ALA A 188 -21.11 2.15 -16.50
CA ALA A 188 -22.04 2.92 -15.67
C ALA A 188 -22.01 4.41 -16.00
N SER A 189 -20.82 4.96 -16.24
CA SER A 189 -20.62 6.34 -16.72
C SER A 189 -21.35 6.58 -18.05
N LEU A 190 -21.12 5.72 -19.06
CA LEU A 190 -21.82 5.82 -20.34
C LEU A 190 -23.33 5.80 -20.16
N TRP A 191 -23.84 4.82 -19.41
CA TRP A 191 -25.26 4.65 -19.18
C TRP A 191 -25.90 5.87 -18.52
N TRP A 192 -25.27 6.40 -17.46
CA TRP A 192 -25.76 7.56 -16.73
C TRP A 192 -25.76 8.83 -17.57
N HIS A 193 -24.71 9.02 -18.37
CA HIS A 193 -24.53 10.22 -19.19
C HIS A 193 -25.08 10.10 -20.62
N MET A 194 -25.77 9.00 -20.97
CA MET A 194 -26.37 8.81 -22.30
C MET A 194 -27.10 10.04 -22.86
N PRO A 195 -27.93 10.78 -22.09
CA PRO A 195 -28.68 11.92 -22.64
C PRO A 195 -27.80 13.08 -23.11
N ASN A 196 -26.65 13.30 -22.46
CA ASN A 196 -25.79 14.47 -22.69
C ASN A 196 -24.45 14.11 -23.35
N GLY A 197 -24.14 12.81 -23.44
CA GLY A 197 -22.81 12.31 -23.76
C GLY A 197 -21.83 12.50 -22.60
N VAL A 198 -20.72 11.76 -22.66
CA VAL A 198 -19.61 11.86 -21.71
C VAL A 198 -18.28 11.87 -22.45
N ASN A 199 -17.29 12.54 -21.85
CA ASN A 199 -15.88 12.41 -22.16
C ASN A 199 -15.15 12.20 -20.83
N SER A 200 -14.97 10.95 -20.43
CA SER A 200 -14.43 10.58 -19.11
C SER A 200 -13.06 9.92 -19.22
N VAL A 201 -12.21 10.19 -18.23
CA VAL A 201 -10.87 9.63 -18.07
C VAL A 201 -10.58 9.41 -16.59
N GLY A 202 -9.66 8.50 -16.28
CA GLY A 202 -9.14 8.31 -14.94
C GLY A 202 -9.26 6.87 -14.45
N ALA A 203 -8.28 6.48 -13.64
CA ALA A 203 -8.23 5.17 -12.97
C ALA A 203 -9.30 4.99 -11.89
N SER A 204 -10.00 6.07 -11.49
CA SER A 204 -10.83 6.09 -10.29
C SER A 204 -11.96 5.05 -10.30
N GLY A 205 -12.58 4.74 -11.44
CA GLY A 205 -13.59 3.66 -11.51
C GLY A 205 -13.01 2.29 -11.11
N ALA A 206 -11.81 1.96 -11.60
CA ALA A 206 -11.10 0.74 -11.24
C ALA A 206 -10.64 0.75 -9.77
N ILE A 207 -10.19 1.89 -9.26
CA ILE A 207 -9.82 2.10 -7.85
C ILE A 207 -11.04 1.91 -6.93
N PHE A 208 -12.21 2.42 -7.30
CA PHE A 208 -13.47 2.15 -6.60
C PHE A 208 -13.85 0.67 -6.62
N GLY A 209 -13.50 -0.03 -7.69
CA GLY A 209 -13.49 -1.49 -7.70
C GLY A 209 -12.68 -2.12 -6.59
N LEU A 210 -11.46 -1.65 -6.36
CA LEU A 210 -10.61 -2.16 -5.28
C LEU A 210 -11.22 -1.88 -3.90
N TYR A 211 -11.86 -0.72 -3.68
CA TYR A 211 -12.66 -0.48 -2.48
C TYR A 211 -13.73 -1.56 -2.32
N GLY A 212 -14.54 -1.82 -3.35
CA GLY A 212 -15.62 -2.81 -3.30
C GLY A 212 -15.12 -4.23 -3.04
N LEU A 213 -14.02 -4.60 -3.69
CA LEU A 213 -13.37 -5.90 -3.55
C LEU A 213 -12.85 -6.11 -2.12
N LEU A 214 -12.16 -5.11 -1.57
CA LEU A 214 -11.66 -5.13 -0.19
C LEU A 214 -12.80 -5.14 0.83
N LEU A 215 -13.89 -4.42 0.58
CA LEU A 215 -15.09 -4.46 1.42
C LEU A 215 -15.70 -5.87 1.44
N ALA A 216 -15.87 -6.51 0.29
CA ALA A 216 -16.36 -7.88 0.22
C ALA A 216 -15.49 -8.86 1.03
N ILE A 217 -14.16 -8.71 0.97
CA ILE A 217 -13.21 -9.50 1.77
C ILE A 217 -13.32 -9.17 3.27
N ALA A 218 -13.44 -7.90 3.60
CA ALA A 218 -13.55 -7.43 4.99
C ALA A 218 -14.82 -7.96 5.67
N PHE A 219 -15.93 -8.12 4.95
CA PHE A 219 -17.17 -8.69 5.46
C PHE A 219 -17.25 -10.22 5.36
N ALA A 220 -16.35 -10.88 4.63
CA ALA A 220 -16.35 -12.33 4.49
C ALA A 220 -16.01 -13.04 5.82
N LYS A 221 -16.83 -13.99 6.28
CA LYS A 221 -16.63 -14.69 7.57
C LYS A 221 -15.25 -15.35 7.72
N ASN A 222 -14.66 -15.85 6.63
CA ASN A 222 -13.38 -16.59 6.62
C ASN A 222 -12.24 -15.76 5.99
N THR A 223 -12.14 -14.48 6.32
CA THR A 223 -11.03 -13.63 5.83
C THR A 223 -9.72 -13.96 6.57
N PRO A 224 -8.56 -13.82 5.91
CA PRO A 224 -7.26 -13.92 6.59
C PRO A 224 -6.98 -12.72 7.54
N LEU A 225 -7.80 -11.67 7.50
CA LEU A 225 -7.67 -10.49 8.36
C LEU A 225 -8.21 -10.75 9.77
N SER A 226 -7.38 -10.51 10.80
CA SER A 226 -7.84 -10.53 12.19
C SER A 226 -8.86 -9.41 12.45
N GLN A 227 -9.77 -9.61 13.41
CA GLN A 227 -10.80 -8.62 13.76
C GLN A 227 -10.21 -7.25 14.16
N GLN A 228 -9.03 -7.26 14.78
CA GLN A 228 -8.29 -6.07 15.18
C GLN A 228 -7.85 -5.21 13.98
N HIS A 229 -7.52 -5.83 12.84
CA HIS A 229 -7.11 -5.12 11.64
C HIS A 229 -8.29 -4.73 10.73
N ARG A 230 -9.43 -5.42 10.83
CA ARG A 230 -10.62 -5.18 9.99
C ARG A 230 -11.27 -3.82 10.25
N ARG A 231 -11.47 -3.45 11.51
CA ARG A 231 -12.13 -2.19 11.90
C ARG A 231 -11.40 -0.93 11.40
N PRO A 232 -10.09 -0.75 11.67
CA PRO A 232 -9.37 0.43 11.20
C PRO A 232 -9.25 0.45 9.68
N LEU A 233 -9.04 -0.71 9.03
CA LEU A 233 -9.06 -0.82 7.57
C LEU A 233 -10.40 -0.35 7.00
N PHE A 234 -11.51 -0.86 7.53
CA PHE A 234 -12.85 -0.47 7.10
C PHE A 234 -13.09 1.03 7.26
N GLY A 235 -12.70 1.61 8.40
CA GLY A 235 -12.80 3.05 8.64
C GLY A 235 -12.00 3.88 7.64
N LEU A 236 -10.75 3.47 7.34
CA LEU A 236 -9.92 4.12 6.34
C LEU A 236 -10.53 4.04 4.93
N LEU A 237 -10.98 2.85 4.51
CA LEU A 237 -11.59 2.65 3.20
C LEU A 237 -12.85 3.51 3.04
N LEU A 238 -13.70 3.54 4.07
CA LEU A 238 -14.93 4.35 4.06
C LEU A 238 -14.61 5.85 4.01
N TYR A 239 -13.63 6.31 4.79
CA TYR A 239 -13.22 7.72 4.79
C TYR A 239 -12.72 8.17 3.42
N LEU A 240 -11.79 7.42 2.80
CA LEU A 240 -11.22 7.78 1.50
C LEU A 240 -12.27 7.69 0.37
N MET A 241 -13.13 6.68 0.42
CA MET A 241 -14.22 6.51 -0.55
C MET A 241 -15.26 7.62 -0.45
N LEU A 242 -15.74 7.94 0.76
CA LEU A 242 -16.76 8.98 0.96
C LEU A 242 -16.22 10.37 0.65
N SER A 243 -14.99 10.69 1.05
CA SER A 243 -14.37 11.98 0.70
C SER A 243 -14.25 12.16 -0.82
N SER A 244 -13.90 11.10 -1.56
CA SER A 244 -13.85 11.14 -3.03
C SER A 244 -15.23 11.34 -3.67
N LEU A 245 -16.27 10.68 -3.16
CA LEU A 245 -17.65 10.83 -3.66
C LEU A 245 -18.23 12.21 -3.36
N LEU A 246 -17.98 12.74 -2.14
CA LEU A 246 -18.42 14.06 -1.71
C LEU A 246 -17.78 15.16 -2.57
N ALA A 247 -16.48 15.05 -2.85
CA ALA A 247 -15.79 15.98 -3.75
C ALA A 247 -16.44 16.03 -5.15
N GLY A 248 -16.94 14.90 -5.65
CA GLY A 248 -17.68 14.85 -6.92
C GLY A 248 -19.08 15.48 -6.87
N LEU A 249 -19.71 15.57 -5.69
CA LEU A 249 -21.01 16.24 -5.53
C LEU A 249 -20.88 17.76 -5.42
N GLU A 250 -19.77 18.25 -4.88
CA GLU A 250 -19.49 19.69 -4.70
C GLU A 250 -19.13 20.41 -6.02
N GLY A 251 -19.09 19.69 -7.15
CA GLY A 251 -18.66 20.23 -8.44
C GLY A 251 -17.18 20.63 -8.47
N ALA A 252 -16.42 20.25 -7.43
CA ALA A 252 -14.98 20.46 -7.31
C ALA A 252 -14.24 19.46 -8.22
N GLY A 253 -14.30 19.72 -9.53
CA GLY A 253 -13.64 18.93 -10.57
C GLY A 253 -14.59 18.09 -11.43
N ASN A 254 -14.11 17.71 -12.61
CA ASN A 254 -14.76 16.76 -13.53
C ASN A 254 -14.74 15.32 -12.98
N THR A 255 -15.33 15.10 -11.81
CA THR A 255 -15.38 13.80 -11.12
C THR A 255 -16.63 13.03 -11.53
N ASP A 256 -16.45 11.82 -12.03
CA ASP A 256 -17.52 10.96 -12.55
C ASP A 256 -18.02 9.97 -11.48
N ASN A 257 -19.02 10.39 -10.69
CA ASN A 257 -19.59 9.57 -9.62
C ASN A 257 -20.31 8.32 -10.15
N ALA A 258 -20.82 8.34 -11.38
CA ALA A 258 -21.41 7.15 -12.00
C ALA A 258 -20.33 6.09 -12.27
N ALA A 259 -19.15 6.51 -12.74
CA ALA A 259 -18.01 5.62 -12.88
C ALA A 259 -17.55 5.02 -11.53
N HIS A 260 -17.51 5.84 -10.47
CA HIS A 260 -17.16 5.39 -9.13
C HIS A 260 -18.13 4.34 -8.61
N LEU A 261 -19.43 4.59 -8.71
CA LEU A 261 -20.45 3.66 -8.24
C LEU A 261 -20.45 2.36 -9.05
N GLY A 262 -20.33 2.44 -10.38
CA GLY A 262 -20.25 1.26 -11.24
C GLY A 262 -19.04 0.40 -10.94
N GLY A 263 -17.88 1.02 -10.73
CA GLY A 263 -16.65 0.33 -10.33
C GLY A 263 -16.79 -0.36 -8.97
N LEU A 264 -17.32 0.37 -7.98
CA LEU A 264 -17.55 -0.14 -6.62
C LEU A 264 -18.45 -1.38 -6.61
N LEU A 265 -19.61 -1.31 -7.26
CA LEU A 265 -20.55 -2.42 -7.34
C LEU A 265 -19.94 -3.63 -8.06
N THR A 266 -19.19 -3.39 -9.13
CA THR A 266 -18.46 -4.44 -9.85
C THR A 266 -17.42 -5.12 -8.96
N GLY A 267 -16.67 -4.33 -8.19
CA GLY A 267 -15.68 -4.84 -7.24
C GLY A 267 -16.29 -5.69 -6.12
N VAL A 268 -17.41 -5.22 -5.55
CA VAL A 268 -18.18 -5.99 -4.56
C VAL A 268 -18.64 -7.32 -5.17
N LEU A 269 -19.23 -7.28 -6.36
CA LEU A 269 -19.72 -8.48 -7.04
C LEU A 269 -18.59 -9.49 -7.29
N ILE A 270 -17.46 -9.03 -7.83
CA ILE A 270 -16.28 -9.88 -8.05
C ILE A 270 -15.82 -10.49 -6.72
N GLY A 271 -15.69 -9.68 -5.67
CA GLY A 271 -15.21 -10.13 -4.35
C GLY A 271 -16.13 -11.14 -3.68
N VAL A 272 -17.45 -11.00 -3.86
CA VAL A 272 -18.44 -11.96 -3.37
C VAL A 272 -18.37 -13.29 -4.13
N LEU A 273 -18.20 -13.24 -5.46
CA LEU A 273 -18.15 -14.42 -6.32
C LEU A 273 -16.79 -15.13 -6.31
N MET A 274 -15.74 -14.47 -5.83
CA MET A 274 -14.38 -14.97 -5.91
C MET A 274 -14.16 -16.24 -5.07
N PRO A 275 -13.62 -17.33 -5.66
CA PRO A 275 -13.25 -18.52 -4.91
C PRO A 275 -12.18 -18.19 -3.85
N ARG A 276 -12.48 -18.54 -2.60
CA ARG A 276 -11.61 -18.23 -1.46
C ARG A 276 -10.34 -19.09 -1.54
N ARG A 277 -9.17 -18.48 -1.34
CA ARG A 277 -7.93 -19.25 -1.13
C ARG A 277 -7.93 -19.79 0.30
N ALA A 278 -7.58 -21.05 0.47
CA ALA A 278 -7.28 -21.60 1.78
C ALA A 278 -6.02 -20.91 2.32
N VAL A 279 -6.00 -20.62 3.62
CA VAL A 279 -4.80 -20.11 4.30
C VAL A 279 -3.71 -21.18 4.16
N GLY A 280 -2.64 -20.90 3.39
CA GLY A 280 -1.47 -21.78 3.28
C GLY A 280 -0.97 -22.15 1.88
N GLU A 281 -1.66 -21.76 0.81
CA GLU A 281 -1.16 -21.97 -0.56
C GLU A 281 -0.38 -20.74 -1.05
N HIS A 282 0.95 -20.86 -1.01
CA HIS A 282 1.90 -19.92 -1.62
C HIS A 282 2.16 -20.26 -3.09
#